data_AF-A0A7I7X4F4-F1
#
_entry.id   AF-A0A7I7X4F4-F1
#
_cell.length_a   1.000
_cell.length_b   1.000
_cell.length_c   1.000
_cell.angle_alpha   90.00
_cell.angle_beta   90.00
_cell.angle_gamma   90.00
#
_symmetry.space_group_name_H-M   'P 1'
#
loop_
_entity.id
_entity.type
_entity.pdbx_description
1 polymer ?
#
loop_
_entity_poly.entity_id
_entity_poly.type
_entity_poly.pdbx_seq_one_letter_code
_entity_poly.pdbx_strand_id
1 'polypeptide(L)'
;MPTAQPVTTPLTCAAIFLVATIDEGGETVVHDALPDLAGFARAIGFRDPTKRLSVVTSIGSDAWDRLFAGPRPAQLHPFVELTGPRHTAPATPGDLLFHIKGETLDVCFELAGRIVKAMASAITVVDEVHGFRFFDNRDLLGFVDGTENPVEEAACEATAIGDEDPDFAGGSYVHIQKYLHDMAAWEALPVTEQERVIGRTKADDIEFDDADKPANSHIALNVITDEDGNELDIVRHNMPFGSVGNGESGTYYIAYSRSPAVTEQMLRNMFFGDPPGNTDRILDFSTAVTGGMFFTPTADFLDGPPPLPGRPAPSPAQPAEPASGGSLNIGSLKGIS
;
A
#
# COMPACT_ATOMS: atom_id res chain seq x y z
N MET A 1 13.94 -8.67 15.49
CA MET A 1 13.17 -8.63 14.23
C MET A 1 12.33 -7.38 14.30
N PRO A 2 12.49 -6.45 13.34
CA PRO A 2 11.63 -5.28 13.26
C PRO A 2 10.18 -5.69 13.02
N THR A 3 9.24 -4.90 13.56
CA THR A 3 7.80 -5.18 13.42
C THR A 3 7.30 -4.63 12.10
N ALA A 4 6.95 -5.50 11.15
CA ALA A 4 6.34 -5.08 9.88
C ALA A 4 4.94 -4.47 10.11
N GLN A 5 4.57 -3.50 9.26
CA GLN A 5 3.19 -3.04 9.16
C GLN A 5 2.28 -4.17 8.65
N PRO A 6 0.94 -4.10 8.83
CA PRO A 6 0.00 -5.18 8.46
C PRO A 6 -0.23 -5.33 6.94
N VAL A 7 0.84 -5.35 6.14
CA VAL A 7 0.85 -5.47 4.68
C VAL A 7 0.20 -6.77 4.21
N THR A 8 0.58 -7.89 4.80
CA THR A 8 0.10 -9.25 4.43
C THR A 8 -1.25 -9.61 5.07
N THR A 9 -1.87 -8.69 5.81
CA THR A 9 -3.19 -8.97 6.39
C THR A 9 -4.24 -9.15 5.28
N PRO A 10 -5.12 -10.18 5.37
CA PRO A 10 -6.08 -10.48 4.32
C PRO A 10 -6.98 -9.31 3.95
N LEU A 11 -7.53 -9.36 2.72
CA LEU A 11 -8.56 -8.44 2.25
C LEU A 11 -9.75 -8.37 3.22
N THR A 12 -10.29 -7.17 3.38
CA THR A 12 -11.47 -6.86 4.18
C THR A 12 -12.61 -6.37 3.31
N CYS A 13 -13.84 -6.31 3.84
CA CYS A 13 -14.99 -5.87 3.05
C CYS A 13 -14.93 -4.41 2.58
N ALA A 14 -14.18 -3.54 3.27
CA ALA A 14 -14.02 -2.13 2.93
C ALA A 14 -12.56 -1.71 3.02
N ALA A 15 -12.20 -0.70 2.23
CA ALA A 15 -10.91 -0.02 2.31
C ALA A 15 -11.06 1.46 1.97
N ILE A 16 -10.15 2.29 2.47
CA ILE A 16 -9.94 3.65 1.99
C ILE A 16 -8.47 3.78 1.59
N PHE A 17 -8.26 4.23 0.36
CA PHE A 17 -6.95 4.66 -0.13
C PHE A 17 -6.93 6.18 -0.09
N LEU A 18 -6.00 6.74 0.66
CA LEU A 18 -5.82 8.18 0.77
C LEU A 18 -4.39 8.52 0.36
N VAL A 19 -4.25 9.30 -0.71
CA VAL A 19 -2.97 9.83 -1.17
C VAL A 19 -2.94 11.32 -0.91
N ALA A 20 -1.86 11.80 -0.30
CA ALA A 20 -1.68 13.20 0.02
C ALA A 20 -0.29 13.70 -0.36
N THR A 21 -0.20 15.00 -0.69
CA THR A 21 1.07 15.73 -0.80
C THR A 21 1.30 16.53 0.49
N ILE A 22 2.56 16.69 0.89
CA ILE A 22 2.97 17.50 2.04
C ILE A 22 3.16 18.94 1.55
N ASP A 23 2.36 19.85 2.09
CA ASP A 23 2.45 21.28 1.77
C ASP A 23 3.81 21.85 2.23
N GLU A 24 4.25 22.94 1.63
CA GLU A 24 5.52 23.59 1.99
C GLU A 24 5.52 24.01 3.48
N GLY A 25 6.49 23.53 4.26
CA GLY A 25 6.58 23.77 5.70
C GLY A 25 5.73 22.81 6.55
N GLY A 26 4.98 21.90 5.93
CA GLY A 26 4.17 20.88 6.59
C GLY A 26 4.97 19.72 7.18
N GLU A 27 6.27 19.60 6.88
CA GLU A 27 7.10 18.44 7.23
C GLU A 27 7.13 18.16 8.73
N THR A 28 7.19 19.20 9.56
CA THR A 28 7.23 19.04 11.02
C THR A 28 5.93 18.45 11.55
N VAL A 29 4.79 18.92 11.06
CA VAL A 29 3.47 18.44 11.49
C VAL A 29 3.25 17.00 11.04
N VAL A 30 3.64 16.67 9.81
CA VAL A 30 3.55 15.30 9.29
C VAL A 30 4.45 14.37 10.09
N HIS A 31 5.73 14.74 10.28
CA HIS A 31 6.71 13.94 11.03
C HIS A 31 6.27 13.67 12.46
N ASP A 32 5.83 14.70 13.18
CA ASP A 32 5.37 14.60 14.57
C ASP A 32 4.07 13.76 14.69
N ALA A 33 3.28 13.63 13.62
CA ALA A 33 2.04 12.85 13.59
C ALA A 33 2.23 11.36 13.27
N LEU A 34 3.36 10.96 12.65
CA LEU A 34 3.61 9.56 12.27
C LEU A 34 3.49 8.56 13.45
N PRO A 35 4.05 8.85 14.65
CA PRO A 35 3.95 7.93 15.79
C PRO A 35 2.52 7.70 16.31
N ASP A 36 1.60 8.62 16.03
CA ASP A 36 0.22 8.55 16.53
C ASP A 36 -0.69 7.65 15.68
N LEU A 37 -0.32 7.37 14.43
CA LEU A 37 -1.18 6.69 13.45
C LEU A 37 -1.60 5.29 13.89
N ALA A 38 -0.65 4.49 14.39
CA ALA A 38 -0.94 3.18 14.95
C ALA A 38 -1.83 3.28 16.20
N GLY A 39 -1.64 4.34 16.99
CA GLY A 39 -2.49 4.67 18.14
C GLY A 39 -3.94 4.94 17.75
N PHE A 40 -4.18 5.66 16.65
CA PHE A 40 -5.54 5.92 16.15
C PHE A 40 -6.25 4.64 15.72
N ALA A 41 -5.58 3.79 14.94
CA ALA A 41 -6.14 2.50 14.52
C ALA A 41 -6.48 1.62 15.72
N ARG A 42 -5.58 1.52 16.71
CA ARG A 42 -5.85 0.78 17.97
C ARG A 42 -7.03 1.37 18.73
N ALA A 43 -7.11 2.69 18.89
CA ALA A 43 -8.17 3.35 19.66
C ALA A 43 -9.56 3.12 19.07
N ILE A 44 -9.68 3.05 17.74
CA ILE A 44 -10.94 2.77 17.05
C ILE A 44 -11.21 1.26 17.07
N GLY A 45 -10.25 0.46 16.60
CA GLY A 45 -10.40 -0.99 16.43
C GLY A 45 -10.58 -1.75 17.74
N PHE A 46 -10.02 -1.28 18.86
CA PHE A 46 -10.17 -1.93 20.17
C PHE A 46 -11.64 -1.98 20.65
N ARG A 47 -12.47 -1.04 20.20
CA ARG A 47 -13.90 -0.99 20.56
C ARG A 47 -14.70 -2.10 19.90
N ASP A 48 -14.25 -2.57 18.74
CA ASP A 48 -14.83 -3.70 18.02
C ASP A 48 -13.75 -4.42 17.20
N PRO A 49 -13.04 -5.40 17.81
CA PRO A 49 -11.98 -6.15 17.12
C PRO A 49 -12.46 -6.92 15.90
N THR A 50 -13.76 -7.23 15.80
CA THR A 50 -14.33 -7.94 14.64
C THR A 50 -14.24 -7.11 13.36
N LYS A 51 -14.06 -5.79 13.49
CA LYS A 51 -13.88 -4.87 12.36
C LYS A 51 -12.53 -4.97 11.68
N ARG A 52 -11.54 -5.61 12.33
CA ARG A 52 -10.19 -5.85 11.77
C ARG A 52 -9.56 -4.59 11.15
N LEU A 53 -9.78 -3.45 11.80
CA LEU A 53 -9.28 -2.16 11.33
C LEU A 53 -7.75 -2.14 11.34
N SER A 54 -7.15 -1.76 10.22
CA SER A 54 -5.71 -1.57 10.09
C SER A 54 -5.41 -0.40 9.15
N VAL A 55 -4.20 0.14 9.27
CA VAL A 55 -3.63 1.13 8.35
C VAL A 55 -2.21 0.72 8.01
N VAL A 56 -1.88 0.84 6.73
CA VAL A 56 -0.51 0.78 6.22
C VAL A 56 -0.15 2.17 5.72
N THR A 57 0.88 2.78 6.31
CA THR A 57 1.38 4.11 5.95
C THR A 57 2.63 3.97 5.12
N SER A 58 2.66 4.64 3.97
CA SER A 58 3.78 4.58 3.02
C SER A 58 4.17 5.99 2.57
N ILE A 59 5.45 6.17 2.25
CA ILE A 59 6.08 7.48 2.05
C ILE A 59 6.75 7.50 0.68
N GLY A 60 6.46 8.53 -0.11
CA GLY A 60 6.98 8.74 -1.45
C GLY A 60 8.46 9.10 -1.43
N SER A 61 9.14 8.91 -2.56
CA SER A 61 10.60 9.08 -2.66
C SER A 61 11.08 10.50 -2.31
N ASP A 62 10.40 11.54 -2.82
CA ASP A 62 10.72 12.94 -2.55
C ASP A 62 10.34 13.34 -1.11
N ALA A 63 9.20 12.83 -0.63
CA ALA A 63 8.74 13.02 0.75
C ALA A 63 9.72 12.43 1.77
N TRP A 64 10.33 11.29 1.45
CA TRP A 64 11.33 10.65 2.29
C TRP A 64 12.52 11.58 2.58
N ASP A 65 13.02 12.28 1.55
CA ASP A 65 14.12 13.23 1.70
C ASP A 65 13.76 14.46 2.52
N ARG A 66 12.47 14.83 2.54
CA ARG A 66 11.94 15.94 3.32
C ARG A 66 11.68 15.57 4.78
N LEU A 67 11.30 14.31 5.03
CA LEU A 67 10.86 13.85 6.35
C LEU A 67 11.97 13.24 7.21
N PHE A 68 12.99 12.62 6.61
CA PHE A 68 13.96 11.83 7.38
C PHE A 68 15.40 12.18 7.03
N ALA A 69 16.19 12.47 8.07
CA ALA A 69 17.64 12.42 7.99
C ALA A 69 18.11 10.96 8.09
N GLY A 70 19.21 10.62 7.41
CA GLY A 70 19.83 9.30 7.49
C GLY A 70 19.78 8.54 6.16
N PRO A 71 19.86 7.20 6.19
CA PRO A 71 19.83 6.38 4.99
C PRO A 71 18.45 6.39 4.33
N ARG A 72 18.40 5.95 3.07
CA ARG A 72 17.19 5.79 2.27
C ARG A 72 17.05 4.31 1.85
N PRO A 73 15.82 3.79 1.69
CA PRO A 73 15.62 2.46 1.12
C PRO A 73 16.27 2.39 -0.25
N ALA A 74 17.05 1.33 -0.49
CA ALA A 74 18.01 1.27 -1.60
C ALA A 74 17.39 1.49 -2.99
N GLN A 75 16.13 1.09 -3.17
CA GLN A 75 15.40 1.14 -4.44
C GLN A 75 14.20 2.10 -4.40
N LEU A 76 14.17 3.06 -3.47
CA LEU A 76 13.10 4.06 -3.40
C LEU A 76 13.30 5.20 -4.40
N HIS A 77 12.50 5.21 -5.47
CA HIS A 77 12.44 6.28 -6.49
C HIS A 77 10.99 6.67 -6.81
N PRO A 78 10.73 7.86 -7.38
CA PRO A 78 9.39 8.22 -7.85
C PRO A 78 8.86 7.24 -8.89
N PHE A 79 7.54 7.07 -8.98
CA PHE A 79 6.92 6.23 -10.01
C PHE A 79 7.40 6.65 -11.42
N VAL A 80 7.86 5.69 -12.20
CA VAL A 80 8.34 5.92 -13.57
C VAL A 80 7.14 5.83 -14.52
N GLU A 81 6.79 6.96 -15.15
CA GLU A 81 5.75 6.98 -16.19
C GLU A 81 6.08 6.01 -17.32
N LEU A 82 5.09 5.21 -17.74
CA LEU A 82 5.23 4.27 -18.84
C LEU A 82 4.36 4.72 -20.00
N THR A 83 4.98 5.20 -21.08
CA THR A 83 4.28 5.54 -22.33
C THR A 83 4.42 4.40 -23.33
N GLY A 84 3.53 3.43 -23.25
CA GLY A 84 3.46 2.29 -24.16
C GLY A 84 3.00 2.68 -25.57
N PRO A 85 3.03 1.74 -26.54
CA PRO A 85 2.58 2.00 -27.91
C PRO A 85 1.08 2.29 -28.02
N ARG A 86 0.27 1.87 -27.03
CA ARG A 86 -1.19 2.06 -27.00
C ARG A 86 -1.70 2.72 -25.72
N HIS A 87 -1.09 2.39 -24.58
CA HIS A 87 -1.58 2.74 -23.25
C HIS A 87 -0.51 3.48 -22.46
N THR A 88 -0.92 4.33 -21.51
CA THR A 88 -0.01 5.09 -20.66
C THR A 88 -0.32 4.83 -19.18
N ALA A 89 0.73 4.59 -18.38
CA ALA A 89 0.67 4.61 -16.93
C ALA A 89 1.26 5.96 -16.44
N PRO A 90 0.43 6.96 -16.10
CA PRO A 90 0.93 8.28 -15.71
C PRO A 90 1.62 8.23 -14.34
N ALA A 91 2.67 9.04 -14.15
CA ALA A 91 3.17 9.36 -12.82
C ALA A 91 2.37 10.55 -12.25
N THR A 92 1.79 10.39 -11.06
CA THR A 92 0.95 11.43 -10.43
C THR A 92 1.45 11.80 -9.04
N PRO A 93 1.15 13.01 -8.53
CA PRO A 93 1.61 13.44 -7.21
C PRO A 93 1.18 12.51 -6.07
N GLY A 94 2.07 12.32 -5.10
CA GLY A 94 1.79 11.57 -3.87
C GLY A 94 3.02 11.47 -2.98
N ASP A 95 2.96 12.10 -1.81
CA ASP A 95 4.02 12.07 -0.79
C ASP A 95 3.72 11.04 0.31
N LEU A 96 2.44 10.86 0.63
CA LEU A 96 1.96 9.95 1.67
C LEU A 96 0.83 9.09 1.09
N LEU A 97 0.87 7.80 1.40
CA LEU A 97 -0.21 6.85 1.14
C LEU A 97 -0.68 6.26 2.47
N PHE A 98 -1.98 6.34 2.73
CA PHE A 98 -2.65 5.60 3.80
C PHE A 98 -3.58 4.57 3.17
N HIS A 99 -3.21 3.30 3.31
CA HIS A 99 -4.04 2.18 2.92
C HIS A 99 -4.75 1.66 4.17
N ILE A 100 -6.02 2.06 4.32
CA ILE A 100 -6.87 1.76 5.46
C ILE A 100 -7.79 0.61 5.11
N LYS A 101 -7.80 -0.46 5.93
CA LYS A 101 -8.61 -1.66 5.70
C LYS A 101 -9.50 -1.93 6.91
N GLY A 102 -10.73 -2.38 6.68
CA GLY A 102 -11.64 -2.81 7.74
C GLY A 102 -12.88 -3.53 7.19
N GLU A 103 -13.59 -4.27 8.05
CA GLU A 103 -14.78 -5.02 7.65
C GLU A 103 -16.00 -4.12 7.38
N THR A 104 -15.96 -2.84 7.78
CA THR A 104 -16.98 -1.86 7.43
C THR A 104 -16.37 -0.49 7.15
N LEU A 105 -17.03 0.28 6.27
CA LEU A 105 -16.51 1.56 5.80
C LEU A 105 -16.52 2.66 6.88
N ASP A 106 -17.44 2.60 7.84
CA ASP A 106 -17.54 3.56 8.94
C ASP A 106 -16.26 3.69 9.77
N VAL A 107 -15.62 2.57 10.13
CA VAL A 107 -14.37 2.57 10.90
C VAL A 107 -13.17 3.02 10.06
N CYS A 108 -13.19 2.71 8.76
CA CYS A 108 -12.17 3.18 7.82
C CYS A 108 -12.27 4.70 7.67
N PHE A 109 -13.49 5.21 7.51
CA PHE A 109 -13.78 6.64 7.36
C PHE A 109 -13.43 7.43 8.62
N GLU A 110 -13.78 6.92 9.81
CA GLU A 110 -13.38 7.53 11.08
C GLU A 110 -11.85 7.60 11.23
N LEU A 111 -11.12 6.54 10.85
CA LEU A 111 -9.66 6.54 10.90
C LEU A 111 -9.07 7.54 9.89
N ALA A 112 -9.54 7.54 8.65
CA ALA A 112 -9.11 8.50 7.62
C ALA A 112 -9.29 9.95 8.09
N GLY A 113 -10.46 10.26 8.68
CA GLY A 113 -10.75 11.57 9.23
C GLY A 113 -9.81 11.97 10.38
N ARG A 114 -9.42 11.03 11.25
CA ARG A 114 -8.42 11.30 12.32
C ARG A 114 -7.03 11.57 11.77
N ILE A 115 -6.61 10.82 10.76
CA ILE A 115 -5.31 11.00 10.09
C ILE A 115 -5.24 12.39 9.46
N VAL A 116 -6.23 12.75 8.63
CA VAL A 116 -6.30 14.06 7.99
C VAL A 116 -6.35 15.19 9.02
N LYS A 117 -7.09 15.00 10.12
CA LYS A 117 -7.16 15.99 11.19
C LYS A 117 -5.84 16.16 11.94
N ALA A 118 -5.10 15.09 12.18
CA ALA A 118 -3.80 15.15 12.85
C ALA A 118 -2.76 15.89 12.01
N MET A 119 -2.85 15.78 10.68
CA MET A 119 -1.99 16.46 9.71
C MET A 119 -2.65 17.69 9.09
N ALA A 120 -3.68 18.25 9.73
CA ALA A 120 -4.44 19.36 9.19
C ALA A 120 -3.53 20.55 8.88
N SER A 121 -3.77 21.21 7.74
CA SER A 121 -2.97 22.34 7.23
C SER A 121 -1.51 22.04 6.87
N ALA A 122 -1.09 20.77 6.92
CA ALA A 122 0.25 20.34 6.50
C ALA A 122 0.22 19.43 5.26
N ILE A 123 -0.95 18.90 4.90
CA ILE A 123 -1.15 18.03 3.75
C ILE A 123 -2.34 18.48 2.90
N THR A 124 -2.24 18.20 1.61
CA THR A 124 -3.33 18.27 0.64
C THR A 124 -3.66 16.86 0.16
N VAL A 125 -4.90 16.41 0.34
CA VAL A 125 -5.37 15.13 -0.21
C VAL A 125 -5.53 15.29 -1.72
N VAL A 126 -4.84 14.44 -2.49
CA VAL A 126 -4.81 14.48 -3.95
C VAL A 126 -5.52 13.29 -4.60
N ASP A 127 -5.71 12.19 -3.86
CA ASP A 127 -6.58 11.07 -4.27
C ASP A 127 -7.24 10.44 -3.04
N GLU A 128 -8.53 10.15 -3.15
CA GLU A 128 -9.32 9.49 -2.10
C GLU A 128 -10.26 8.50 -2.77
N VAL A 129 -10.11 7.21 -2.45
CA VAL A 129 -10.95 6.14 -2.99
C VAL A 129 -11.49 5.27 -1.87
N HIS A 130 -12.81 5.10 -1.85
CA HIS A 130 -13.50 4.21 -0.92
C HIS A 130 -13.81 2.90 -1.64
N GLY A 131 -13.02 1.88 -1.35
CA GLY A 131 -13.13 0.56 -1.95
C GLY A 131 -14.13 -0.32 -1.22
N PHE A 132 -14.78 -1.22 -1.95
CA PHE A 132 -15.66 -2.24 -1.39
C PHE A 132 -15.36 -3.62 -2.00
N ARG A 133 -15.51 -4.67 -1.21
CA ARG A 133 -15.51 -6.03 -1.75
C ARG A 133 -16.76 -6.27 -2.58
N PHE A 134 -16.60 -6.73 -3.81
CA PHE A 134 -17.71 -7.08 -4.69
C PHE A 134 -17.91 -8.60 -4.70
N PHE A 135 -19.13 -9.04 -4.35
CA PHE A 135 -19.51 -10.46 -4.25
C PHE A 135 -18.46 -11.35 -3.54
N ASP A 136 -18.01 -12.39 -4.21
CA ASP A 136 -17.06 -13.44 -3.82
C ASP A 136 -15.60 -13.07 -4.11
N ASN A 137 -15.18 -11.84 -3.78
CA ASN A 137 -13.88 -11.24 -4.10
C ASN A 137 -13.67 -11.01 -5.61
N ARG A 138 -14.71 -10.54 -6.30
CA ARG A 138 -14.59 -10.17 -7.71
C ARG A 138 -14.18 -8.71 -7.88
N ASP A 139 -13.53 -8.43 -8.99
CA ASP A 139 -13.45 -7.08 -9.52
C ASP A 139 -14.77 -6.68 -10.23
N LEU A 140 -14.85 -5.44 -10.73
CA LEU A 140 -16.03 -4.99 -11.49
C LEU A 140 -16.07 -5.51 -12.92
N LEU A 141 -14.98 -6.09 -13.43
CA LEU A 141 -14.98 -6.83 -14.69
C LEU A 141 -15.64 -8.22 -14.53
N GLY A 142 -15.82 -8.67 -13.28
CA GLY A 142 -16.55 -9.85 -12.88
C GLY A 142 -15.67 -11.09 -12.73
N PHE A 143 -14.35 -10.94 -12.63
CA PHE A 143 -13.40 -12.02 -12.36
C PHE A 143 -12.99 -11.99 -10.89
N VAL A 144 -12.67 -13.14 -10.31
CA VAL A 144 -12.09 -13.18 -8.96
C VAL A 144 -10.72 -12.49 -9.02
N ASP A 145 -10.43 -11.62 -8.05
CA ASP A 145 -9.19 -10.86 -7.98
C ASP A 145 -8.46 -11.17 -6.66
N GLY A 146 -7.23 -11.67 -6.80
CA GLY A 146 -6.36 -12.06 -5.69
C GLY A 146 -6.16 -13.56 -5.51
N THR A 147 -6.61 -14.40 -6.44
CA THR A 147 -6.49 -15.88 -6.40
C THR A 147 -5.05 -16.35 -6.20
N GLU A 148 -4.13 -15.85 -7.02
CA GLU A 148 -2.69 -16.20 -6.99
C GLU A 148 -1.86 -15.29 -6.06
N ASN A 149 -2.48 -14.65 -5.06
CA ASN A 149 -1.66 -13.96 -4.05
C ASN A 149 -0.91 -15.00 -3.21
N PRO A 150 0.38 -14.80 -2.92
CA PRO A 150 1.07 -15.64 -1.95
C PRO A 150 0.44 -15.46 -0.58
N VAL A 151 0.50 -16.51 0.25
CA VAL A 151 -0.10 -16.54 1.59
C VAL A 151 0.96 -16.83 2.65
N GLU A 152 0.66 -16.44 3.89
CA GLU A 152 1.47 -16.78 5.07
C GLU A 152 2.95 -16.41 4.91
N GLU A 153 3.85 -17.40 4.98
CA GLU A 153 5.30 -17.19 4.88
C GLU A 153 5.71 -16.68 3.50
N ALA A 154 5.14 -17.22 2.42
CA ALA A 154 5.41 -16.77 1.05
C ALA A 154 5.00 -15.30 0.86
N ALA A 155 3.90 -14.85 1.49
CA ALA A 155 3.49 -13.45 1.46
C ALA A 155 4.51 -12.55 2.18
N CYS A 156 5.07 -13.00 3.30
CA CYS A 156 6.13 -12.29 4.01
C CYS A 156 7.40 -12.23 3.17
N GLU A 157 7.82 -13.34 2.55
CA GLU A 157 8.99 -13.39 1.67
C GLU A 157 8.84 -12.48 0.44
N ALA A 158 7.67 -12.47 -0.18
CA ALA A 158 7.37 -11.65 -1.35
C ALA A 158 7.34 -10.15 -1.04
N THR A 159 7.04 -9.74 0.20
CA THR A 159 6.78 -8.33 0.54
C THR A 159 7.82 -7.67 1.42
N ALA A 160 8.44 -8.40 2.36
CA ALA A 160 9.24 -7.81 3.42
C ALA A 160 10.73 -7.85 3.09
N ILE A 161 11.40 -6.70 3.02
CA ILE A 161 12.85 -6.57 2.80
C ILE A 161 13.65 -7.42 3.79
N GLY A 162 14.66 -8.12 3.29
CA GLY A 162 15.57 -8.95 4.06
C GLY A 162 16.97 -8.35 4.20
N ASP A 163 17.97 -9.22 4.19
CA ASP A 163 19.39 -8.88 4.37
C ASP A 163 19.99 -8.07 3.21
N GLU A 164 19.27 -7.95 2.09
CA GLU A 164 19.66 -7.12 0.95
C GLU A 164 19.63 -5.60 1.25
N ASP A 165 18.82 -5.17 2.22
CA ASP A 165 18.80 -3.79 2.72
C ASP A 165 18.55 -3.77 4.25
N PRO A 166 19.58 -4.09 5.06
CA PRO A 166 19.42 -4.36 6.50
C PRO A 166 18.88 -3.21 7.33
N ASP A 167 19.14 -1.96 6.93
CA ASP A 167 18.63 -0.76 7.60
C ASP A 167 17.11 -0.63 7.46
N PHE A 168 16.54 -1.30 6.45
CA PHE A 168 15.13 -1.26 6.09
C PHE A 168 14.46 -2.64 6.11
N ALA A 169 15.10 -3.64 6.72
CA ALA A 169 14.55 -4.98 6.87
C ALA A 169 13.14 -4.94 7.49
N GLY A 170 12.21 -5.73 6.93
CA GLY A 170 10.80 -5.74 7.31
C GLY A 170 9.94 -4.62 6.69
N GLY A 171 10.56 -3.66 5.99
CA GLY A 171 9.86 -2.70 5.13
C GLY A 171 9.41 -3.34 3.81
N SER A 172 8.64 -2.60 3.01
CA SER A 172 8.12 -3.06 1.71
C SER A 172 8.04 -1.90 0.74
N TYR A 173 8.05 -2.18 -0.56
CA TYR A 173 7.71 -1.21 -1.60
C TYR A 173 6.25 -1.40 -1.99
N VAL A 174 5.56 -0.31 -2.33
CA VAL A 174 4.17 -0.37 -2.77
C VAL A 174 3.94 0.49 -4.00
N HIS A 175 3.27 -0.10 -4.98
CA HIS A 175 2.79 0.60 -6.17
C HIS A 175 1.26 0.72 -6.10
N ILE A 176 0.74 1.87 -6.54
CA ILE A 176 -0.69 2.11 -6.66
C ILE A 176 -1.03 2.64 -8.05
N GLN A 177 -2.21 2.26 -8.54
CA GLN A 177 -2.82 2.84 -9.73
C GLN A 177 -4.34 2.81 -9.62
N LYS A 178 -4.99 3.94 -9.91
CA LYS A 178 -6.45 4.00 -10.02
C LYS A 178 -6.83 3.71 -11.46
N TYR A 179 -7.53 2.59 -11.70
CA TYR A 179 -8.04 2.22 -13.02
C TYR A 179 -9.52 2.54 -13.15
N LEU A 180 -9.91 3.15 -14.27
CA LEU A 180 -11.30 3.33 -14.68
C LEU A 180 -11.61 2.42 -15.87
N HIS A 181 -12.74 1.73 -15.81
CA HIS A 181 -13.13 0.69 -16.76
C HIS A 181 -14.14 1.21 -17.79
N ASP A 182 -13.90 0.92 -19.07
CA ASP A 182 -14.92 1.02 -20.12
C ASP A 182 -15.82 -0.22 -20.07
N MET A 183 -16.81 -0.17 -19.18
CA MET A 183 -17.76 -1.28 -18.98
C MET A 183 -18.58 -1.57 -20.23
N ALA A 184 -18.87 -0.58 -21.07
CA ALA A 184 -19.63 -0.79 -22.30
C ALA A 184 -18.83 -1.62 -23.32
N ALA A 185 -17.54 -1.30 -23.50
CA ALA A 185 -16.65 -2.09 -24.33
C ALA A 185 -16.41 -3.50 -23.76
N TRP A 186 -16.26 -3.60 -22.44
CA TRP A 186 -16.05 -4.88 -21.76
C TRP A 186 -17.26 -5.81 -21.88
N GLU A 187 -18.47 -5.32 -21.60
CA GLU A 187 -19.72 -6.09 -21.65
C GLU A 187 -20.13 -6.47 -23.08
N ALA A 188 -19.62 -5.78 -24.09
CA ALA A 188 -19.81 -6.14 -25.49
C ALA A 188 -19.03 -7.40 -25.89
N LEU A 189 -18.01 -7.80 -25.13
CA LEU A 189 -17.27 -9.04 -25.38
C LEU A 189 -18.09 -10.27 -24.96
N PRO A 190 -18.09 -11.34 -25.78
CA PRO A 190 -18.50 -12.65 -25.30
C PRO A 190 -17.65 -13.08 -24.09
N VAL A 191 -18.24 -13.83 -23.16
CA VAL A 191 -17.54 -14.30 -21.95
C VAL A 191 -16.23 -15.02 -22.30
N THR A 192 -16.22 -15.86 -23.34
CA THR A 192 -15.02 -16.57 -23.79
C THR A 192 -13.89 -15.63 -24.22
N GLU A 193 -14.20 -14.45 -24.75
CA GLU A 193 -13.18 -13.45 -25.09
C GLU A 193 -12.70 -12.70 -23.85
N GLN A 194 -13.58 -12.42 -22.88
CA GLN A 194 -13.18 -11.87 -21.58
C GLN A 194 -12.22 -12.83 -20.85
N GLU A 195 -12.52 -14.13 -20.87
CA GLU A 195 -11.66 -15.17 -20.28
C GLU A 195 -10.29 -15.23 -20.96
N ARG A 196 -10.22 -15.02 -22.28
CA ARG A 196 -8.95 -14.91 -23.03
C ARG A 196 -8.18 -13.63 -22.72
N VAL A 197 -8.87 -12.52 -22.43
CA VAL A 197 -8.25 -11.26 -22.00
C VAL A 197 -7.59 -11.44 -20.63
N ILE A 198 -8.26 -12.12 -19.69
CA ILE A 198 -7.71 -12.32 -18.34
C ILE A 198 -6.72 -13.49 -18.29
N GLY A 199 -7.05 -14.62 -18.91
CA GLY A 199 -6.27 -15.88 -18.87
C GLY A 199 -6.87 -16.97 -17.95
N ARG A 200 -8.12 -16.82 -17.50
CA ARG A 200 -8.82 -17.78 -16.64
C ARG A 200 -10.32 -17.81 -16.93
N THR A 201 -11.02 -18.86 -16.49
CA THR A 201 -12.48 -18.95 -16.63
C THR A 201 -13.18 -17.96 -15.69
N LYS A 202 -14.28 -17.37 -16.14
CA LYS A 202 -14.94 -16.28 -15.39
C LYS A 202 -15.73 -16.79 -14.20
N ALA A 203 -16.49 -17.88 -14.40
CA ALA A 203 -17.39 -18.40 -13.38
C ALA A 203 -16.63 -19.14 -12.27
N ASP A 204 -15.76 -20.07 -12.68
CA ASP A 204 -15.10 -21.04 -11.79
C ASP A 204 -13.67 -20.63 -11.39
N ASP A 205 -13.15 -19.53 -11.94
CA ASP A 205 -11.83 -18.99 -11.62
C ASP A 205 -10.66 -19.95 -11.90
N ILE A 206 -10.79 -20.75 -12.97
CA ILE A 206 -9.79 -21.76 -13.35
C ILE A 206 -8.82 -21.14 -14.36
N GLU A 207 -7.55 -21.05 -14.00
CA GLU A 207 -6.49 -20.61 -14.91
C GLU A 207 -6.40 -21.51 -16.16
N PHE A 208 -6.15 -20.90 -17.32
CA PHE A 208 -5.93 -21.65 -18.55
C PHE A 208 -4.59 -22.37 -18.52
N ASP A 209 -4.56 -23.56 -19.11
CA ASP A 209 -3.30 -24.25 -19.40
C ASP A 209 -2.39 -23.36 -20.27
N ASP A 210 -1.08 -23.42 -20.08
CA ASP A 210 -0.12 -22.56 -20.78
C ASP A 210 -0.19 -22.68 -22.31
N ALA A 211 -0.62 -23.83 -22.83
CA ALA A 211 -0.81 -24.04 -24.26
C ALA A 211 -2.01 -23.26 -24.84
N ASP A 212 -3.02 -22.97 -24.03
CA ASP A 212 -4.27 -22.32 -24.43
C ASP A 212 -4.34 -20.85 -24.00
N LYS A 213 -3.53 -20.46 -23.01
CA LYS A 213 -3.40 -19.10 -22.46
C LYS A 213 -2.80 -18.14 -23.50
N PRO A 214 -3.54 -17.10 -23.93
CA PRO A 214 -2.99 -16.12 -24.85
C PRO A 214 -1.78 -15.41 -24.24
N ALA A 215 -0.72 -15.23 -25.03
CA ALA A 215 0.51 -14.56 -24.58
C ALA A 215 0.31 -13.08 -24.19
N ASN A 216 -0.81 -12.46 -24.59
CA ASN A 216 -1.21 -11.11 -24.18
C ASN A 216 -2.36 -11.08 -23.16
N SER A 217 -2.66 -12.22 -22.55
CA SER A 217 -3.58 -12.24 -21.41
C SER A 217 -2.94 -11.57 -20.19
N HIS A 218 -3.78 -11.05 -19.31
CA HIS A 218 -3.34 -10.39 -18.09
C HIS A 218 -2.44 -11.30 -17.25
N ILE A 219 -2.82 -12.57 -17.06
CA ILE A 219 -2.01 -13.54 -16.31
C ILE A 219 -0.65 -13.74 -16.96
N ALA A 220 -0.61 -14.05 -18.27
CA ALA A 220 0.64 -14.38 -18.96
C ALA A 220 1.69 -13.26 -18.85
N LEU A 221 1.28 -12.00 -18.85
CA LEU A 221 2.19 -10.86 -18.75
C LEU A 221 2.59 -10.51 -17.31
N ASN A 222 1.88 -11.04 -16.31
CA ASN A 222 2.13 -10.75 -14.89
C ASN A 222 2.79 -11.93 -14.15
N VAL A 223 3.10 -13.05 -14.79
CA VAL A 223 3.98 -14.08 -14.22
C VAL A 223 5.44 -13.66 -14.47
N ILE A 224 6.17 -13.37 -13.39
CA ILE A 224 7.58 -12.97 -13.44
C ILE A 224 8.43 -14.08 -12.85
N THR A 225 9.53 -14.42 -13.52
CA THR A 225 10.51 -15.40 -13.05
C THR A 225 11.91 -14.80 -12.94
N ASP A 226 12.70 -15.29 -12.00
CA ASP A 226 14.12 -14.97 -11.89
C ASP A 226 15.00 -15.78 -12.87
N GLU A 227 16.32 -15.58 -12.81
CA GLU A 227 17.27 -16.28 -13.69
C GLU A 227 17.31 -17.80 -13.48
N ASP A 228 16.90 -18.27 -12.30
CA ASP A 228 16.85 -19.69 -11.92
C ASP A 228 15.47 -20.31 -12.23
N GLY A 229 14.51 -19.50 -12.70
CA GLY A 229 13.15 -19.91 -13.05
C GLY A 229 12.18 -19.94 -11.87
N ASN A 230 12.52 -19.35 -10.72
CA ASN A 230 11.59 -19.21 -9.61
C ASN A 230 10.63 -18.05 -9.87
N GLU A 231 9.36 -18.24 -9.54
CA GLU A 231 8.36 -17.17 -9.64
C GLU A 231 8.61 -16.09 -8.58
N LEU A 232 8.52 -14.83 -9.01
CA LEU A 232 8.68 -13.66 -8.16
C LEU A 232 7.31 -13.02 -7.93
N ASP A 233 6.81 -13.18 -6.71
CA ASP A 233 5.46 -12.75 -6.36
C ASP A 233 5.39 -11.33 -5.80
N ILE A 234 4.17 -10.80 -5.82
CA ILE A 234 3.74 -9.59 -5.13
C ILE A 234 2.44 -9.87 -4.36
N VAL A 235 2.15 -9.11 -3.31
CA VAL A 235 0.85 -9.20 -2.62
C VAL A 235 -0.05 -8.06 -3.07
N ARG A 236 -1.15 -8.39 -3.74
CA ARG A 236 -2.15 -7.42 -4.22
C ARG A 236 -3.30 -7.27 -3.24
N HIS A 237 -3.76 -6.05 -3.04
CA HIS A 237 -4.97 -5.74 -2.26
C HIS A 237 -5.96 -4.89 -3.07
N ASN A 238 -6.17 -5.29 -4.33
CA ASN A 238 -7.04 -4.58 -5.25
C ASN A 238 -8.46 -4.45 -4.68
N MET A 239 -9.08 -3.28 -4.89
CA MET A 239 -10.45 -3.05 -4.43
C MET A 239 -11.29 -2.39 -5.52
N PRO A 240 -12.48 -2.94 -5.83
CA PRO A 240 -13.53 -2.26 -6.57
C PRO A 240 -13.88 -0.89 -5.98
N PHE A 241 -14.11 0.10 -6.84
CA PHE A 241 -14.71 1.37 -6.47
C PHE A 241 -15.58 1.90 -7.63
N GLY A 242 -16.45 2.86 -7.36
CA GLY A 242 -17.23 3.48 -8.42
C GLY A 242 -18.36 4.38 -7.96
N SER A 243 -19.01 5.00 -8.93
CA SER A 243 -20.16 5.89 -8.76
C SER A 243 -21.16 5.63 -9.88
N VAL A 244 -22.32 5.06 -9.53
CA VAL A 244 -23.39 4.73 -10.49
C VAL A 244 -23.88 5.99 -11.23
N GLY A 245 -24.00 7.12 -10.53
CA GLY A 245 -24.51 8.37 -11.12
C GLY A 245 -23.59 8.99 -12.15
N ASN A 246 -22.28 8.75 -12.03
CA ASN A 246 -21.26 9.26 -12.97
C ASN A 246 -20.84 8.20 -13.99
N GLY A 247 -21.36 6.97 -13.89
CA GLY A 247 -20.92 5.84 -14.72
C GLY A 247 -19.50 5.38 -14.42
N GLU A 248 -18.96 5.70 -13.24
CA GLU A 248 -17.61 5.31 -12.85
C GLU A 248 -17.63 3.88 -12.30
N SER A 249 -16.82 3.03 -12.90
CA SER A 249 -16.51 1.67 -12.46
C SER A 249 -15.00 1.52 -12.52
N GLY A 250 -14.37 1.07 -11.45
CA GLY A 250 -12.92 0.99 -11.40
C GLY A 250 -12.39 -0.05 -10.44
N THR A 251 -11.09 -0.32 -10.62
CA THR A 251 -10.28 -1.11 -9.71
C THR A 251 -9.17 -0.21 -9.17
N TYR A 252 -9.08 -0.08 -7.84
CA TYR A 252 -7.91 0.52 -7.22
C TYR A 252 -6.85 -0.56 -7.09
N TYR A 253 -5.84 -0.51 -7.95
CA TYR A 253 -4.70 -1.40 -7.90
C TYR A 253 -3.75 -0.97 -6.80
N ILE A 254 -3.34 -1.93 -5.97
CA ILE A 254 -2.28 -1.76 -4.99
C ILE A 254 -1.51 -3.07 -4.87
N ALA A 255 -0.18 -2.99 -4.92
CA ALA A 255 0.65 -4.16 -4.73
C ALA A 255 1.90 -3.87 -3.92
N TYR A 256 2.20 -4.79 -3.01
CA TYR A 256 3.35 -4.76 -2.14
C TYR A 256 4.38 -5.78 -2.59
N SER A 257 5.65 -5.40 -2.52
CA SER A 257 6.76 -6.26 -2.90
C SER A 257 8.03 -5.92 -2.12
N ARG A 258 8.88 -6.92 -1.90
CA ARG A 258 10.21 -6.77 -1.31
C ARG A 258 11.12 -5.93 -2.20
N SER A 259 10.95 -6.04 -3.52
CA SER A 259 11.70 -5.31 -4.53
C SER A 259 10.73 -4.66 -5.51
N PRO A 260 10.85 -3.34 -5.78
CA PRO A 260 9.97 -2.67 -6.73
C PRO A 260 10.14 -3.23 -8.15
N ALA A 261 11.31 -3.79 -8.48
CA ALA A 261 11.62 -4.35 -9.79
C ALA A 261 10.62 -5.40 -10.27
N VAL A 262 10.03 -6.20 -9.37
CA VAL A 262 9.02 -7.21 -9.72
C VAL A 262 7.77 -6.53 -10.27
N THR A 263 7.22 -5.57 -9.53
CA THR A 263 6.03 -4.82 -9.94
C THR A 263 6.31 -3.97 -11.18
N GLU A 264 7.48 -3.36 -11.29
CA GLU A 264 7.87 -2.58 -12.46
C GLU A 264 8.03 -3.44 -13.71
N GLN A 265 8.53 -4.67 -13.58
CA GLN A 265 8.59 -5.61 -14.70
C GLN A 265 7.19 -6.03 -15.15
N MET A 266 6.28 -6.32 -14.22
CA MET A 266 4.87 -6.59 -14.53
C MET A 266 4.24 -5.42 -15.29
N LEU A 267 4.41 -4.18 -14.80
CA LEU A 267 3.91 -2.99 -15.49
C LEU A 267 4.56 -2.79 -16.87
N ARG A 268 5.86 -3.05 -17.01
CA ARG A 268 6.54 -3.00 -18.32
C ARG A 268 5.96 -4.01 -19.30
N ASN A 269 5.75 -5.25 -18.88
CA ASN A 269 5.11 -6.29 -19.69
C ASN A 269 3.71 -5.87 -20.10
N MET A 270 2.93 -5.30 -19.17
CA MET A 270 1.57 -4.86 -19.46
C MET A 270 1.53 -3.71 -20.48
N PHE A 271 2.30 -2.65 -20.26
CA PHE A 271 2.20 -1.41 -21.03
C PHE A 271 3.02 -1.42 -22.32
N PHE A 272 4.20 -2.05 -22.34
CA PHE A 272 5.05 -2.17 -23.55
C PHE A 272 4.86 -3.49 -24.30
N GLY A 273 4.39 -4.53 -23.63
CA GLY A 273 4.24 -5.88 -24.18
C GLY A 273 5.50 -6.73 -24.04
N ASP A 274 5.29 -8.04 -23.88
CA ASP A 274 6.34 -9.05 -23.99
C ASP A 274 5.93 -10.15 -24.99
N PRO A 275 6.63 -10.28 -26.15
CA PRO A 275 7.64 -9.36 -26.67
C PRO A 275 7.05 -7.97 -26.97
N PRO A 276 7.88 -6.92 -27.15
CA PRO A 276 7.41 -5.55 -27.37
C PRO A 276 6.31 -5.42 -28.43
N GLY A 277 5.20 -4.78 -28.06
CA GLY A 277 3.98 -4.65 -28.85
C GLY A 277 2.87 -5.65 -28.47
N ASN A 278 3.20 -6.76 -27.83
CA ASN A 278 2.25 -7.74 -27.30
C ASN A 278 1.69 -7.28 -25.93
N THR A 279 1.09 -6.10 -25.88
CA THR A 279 0.65 -5.47 -24.62
C THR A 279 -0.57 -6.16 -24.03
N ASP A 280 -0.76 -6.00 -22.72
CA ASP A 280 -1.88 -6.58 -21.99
C ASP A 280 -3.22 -6.10 -22.53
N ARG A 281 -4.09 -7.07 -22.79
CA ARG A 281 -5.44 -6.85 -23.30
C ARG A 281 -6.37 -6.24 -22.25
N ILE A 282 -6.11 -6.39 -20.96
CA ILE A 282 -6.96 -5.76 -19.92
C ILE A 282 -6.94 -4.23 -20.04
N LEU A 283 -5.81 -3.66 -20.49
CA LEU A 283 -5.64 -2.22 -20.67
C LEU A 283 -6.49 -1.65 -21.81
N ASP A 284 -7.01 -2.51 -22.71
CA ASP A 284 -7.97 -2.08 -23.73
C ASP A 284 -9.34 -1.72 -23.12
N PHE A 285 -9.58 -2.08 -21.87
CA PHE A 285 -10.80 -1.82 -21.12
C PHE A 285 -10.56 -1.03 -19.84
N SER A 286 -9.30 -0.87 -19.41
CA SER A 286 -8.93 -0.31 -18.11
C SER A 286 -7.88 0.79 -18.28
N THR A 287 -8.24 2.04 -17.98
CA THR A 287 -7.35 3.20 -18.10
C THR A 287 -6.79 3.59 -16.74
N ALA A 288 -5.46 3.58 -16.58
CA ALA A 288 -4.80 4.14 -15.39
C ALA A 288 -4.90 5.67 -15.40
N VAL A 289 -5.49 6.25 -14.36
CA VAL A 289 -5.58 7.72 -14.19
C VAL A 289 -4.64 8.25 -13.11
N THR A 290 -4.03 7.36 -12.31
CA THR A 290 -2.96 7.68 -11.35
C THR A 290 -1.86 6.62 -11.40
N GLY A 291 -0.68 6.98 -10.91
CA GLY A 291 0.44 6.08 -10.70
C GLY A 291 1.36 6.63 -9.61
N GLY A 292 1.69 5.80 -8.63
CA GLY A 292 2.52 6.17 -7.49
C GLY A 292 3.34 4.98 -6.98
N MET A 293 4.52 5.29 -6.46
CA MET A 293 5.47 4.34 -5.85
C MET A 293 5.89 4.92 -4.51
N PHE A 294 5.75 4.12 -3.46
CA PHE A 294 6.03 4.52 -2.08
C PHE A 294 6.83 3.41 -1.38
N PHE A 295 7.47 3.80 -0.30
CA PHE A 295 8.05 2.86 0.66
C PHE A 295 7.18 2.74 1.90
N THR A 296 6.88 1.51 2.30
CA THR A 296 6.20 1.15 3.54
C THR A 296 7.25 0.78 4.59
N PRO A 297 7.64 1.69 5.49
CA PRO A 297 8.59 1.37 6.56
C PRO A 297 7.98 0.42 7.60
N THR A 298 8.80 -0.05 8.52
CA THR A 298 8.34 -0.88 9.65
C THR A 298 7.48 -0.05 10.61
N ALA A 299 6.65 -0.71 11.41
CA ALA A 299 5.87 -0.05 12.46
C ALA A 299 6.81 0.63 13.48
N ASP A 300 7.93 -0.02 13.82
CA ASP A 300 8.92 0.53 14.75
C ASP A 300 9.57 1.81 14.20
N PHE A 301 9.81 1.89 12.88
CA PHE A 301 10.30 3.11 12.23
C PHE A 301 9.29 4.26 12.33
N LEU A 302 7.99 3.98 12.16
CA LEU A 302 6.95 5.02 12.26
C LEU A 302 6.68 5.46 13.71
N ASP A 303 6.80 4.54 14.67
CA ASP A 303 6.66 4.85 16.10
C ASP A 303 7.83 5.70 16.63
N GLY A 304 9.01 5.60 15.99
CA GLY A 304 10.20 6.38 16.32
C GLY A 304 10.96 6.85 15.08
N PRO A 305 10.40 7.78 14.29
CA PRO A 305 10.97 8.18 13.01
C PRO A 305 12.31 8.90 13.20
N PRO A 306 13.29 8.71 12.27
CA PRO A 306 14.52 9.50 12.25
C PRO A 306 14.21 11.00 12.26
N PRO A 307 15.08 11.86 12.81
CA PRO A 307 14.82 13.30 12.89
C PRO A 307 14.66 13.92 11.50
N LEU A 308 13.92 15.03 11.42
CA LEU A 308 13.85 15.84 10.20
C LEU A 308 15.26 16.25 9.71
N PRO A 309 15.48 16.33 8.38
CA PRO A 309 16.70 16.87 7.79
C PRO A 309 17.06 18.24 8.38
N GLY A 310 18.34 18.43 8.75
CA GLY A 310 18.83 19.70 9.29
C GLY A 310 18.50 19.98 10.76
N ARG A 311 17.72 19.11 11.45
CA ARG A 311 17.53 19.18 12.90
C ARG A 311 18.54 18.26 13.61
N PRO A 312 19.33 18.75 14.58
CA PRO A 312 20.23 17.88 15.32
C PRO A 312 19.44 16.82 16.07
N ALA A 313 19.93 15.57 16.04
CA ALA A 313 19.33 14.47 16.80
C ALA A 313 19.20 14.86 18.29
N PRO A 314 18.10 14.51 18.96
CA PRO A 314 17.98 14.75 20.39
C PRO A 314 19.15 14.05 21.10
N SER A 315 19.89 14.81 21.91
CA SER A 315 21.02 14.27 22.67
C SER A 315 20.53 13.14 23.57
N PRO A 316 21.24 12.00 23.68
CA PRO A 316 20.85 10.94 24.59
C PRO A 316 20.68 11.53 25.99
N ALA A 317 19.52 11.30 26.61
CA ALA A 317 19.29 11.73 27.98
C ALA A 317 20.42 11.16 28.85
N GLN A 318 21.26 12.04 29.41
CA GLN A 318 22.26 11.64 30.38
C GLN A 318 21.55 10.92 31.52
N PRO A 319 22.03 9.74 31.96
CA PRO A 319 21.49 9.10 33.15
C PRO A 319 21.57 10.11 34.28
N ALA A 320 20.43 10.43 34.90
CA ALA A 320 20.39 11.29 36.06
C ALA A 320 21.35 10.73 37.11
N GLU A 321 22.36 11.51 37.49
CA GLU A 321 23.23 11.17 38.60
C GLU A 321 22.35 10.86 39.82
N PRO A 322 22.62 9.76 40.55
CA PRO A 322 21.84 9.44 41.73
C PRO A 322 22.03 10.56 42.73
N ALA A 323 20.95 11.30 43.01
CA ALA A 323 20.93 12.33 44.03
C ALA A 323 21.31 11.72 45.38
N SER A 324 22.57 11.88 45.77
CA SER A 324 23.05 11.47 47.08
C SER A 324 22.51 12.45 48.12
N GLY A 325 21.63 11.96 49.01
CA GLY A 325 21.36 12.60 50.29
C GLY A 325 19.98 13.24 50.41
N GLY A 326 18.96 12.41 50.65
CA GLY A 326 17.69 12.85 51.22
C GLY A 326 17.21 11.81 52.23
N SER A 327 17.49 12.03 53.52
CA SER A 327 17.00 11.17 54.60
C SER A 327 15.46 11.17 54.63
N LEU A 328 14.85 10.00 54.53
CA LEU A 328 13.42 9.81 54.76
C LEU A 328 13.10 10.05 56.24
N ASN A 329 12.54 11.21 56.56
CA ASN A 329 11.90 11.47 57.84
C ASN A 329 10.58 10.70 57.93
N ILE A 330 10.64 9.46 58.42
CA ILE A 330 9.45 8.70 58.83
C ILE A 330 8.92 9.33 60.12
N GLY A 331 7.84 10.09 59.98
CA GLY A 331 7.09 10.68 61.09
C GLY A 331 6.42 9.62 61.94
N SER A 332 6.84 9.55 63.21
CA SER A 332 6.30 8.68 64.25
C SER A 332 4.90 9.14 64.69
N LEU A 333 3.86 8.35 64.40
CA LEU A 333 2.55 8.47 65.03
C LEU A 333 2.57 7.77 66.40
N LYS A 334 2.75 8.54 67.47
CA LYS A 334 2.36 8.15 68.84
C LYS A 334 1.11 8.92 69.23
N GLY A 335 0.10 8.18 69.65
CA GLY A 335 -1.21 8.69 70.04
C GLY A 335 -1.21 9.56 71.29
N ILE A 336 -2.33 10.26 71.46
CA ILE A 336 -2.72 10.93 72.70
C ILE A 336 -4.16 10.50 72.99
N SER A 337 -4.40 10.25 74.27
CA SER A 337 -5.59 9.74 74.98
C SER A 337 -6.96 10.20 74.50
#